data_AF-A0A829YDG7-F1
#
_entry.id   AF-A0A829YDG7-F1
#
_cell.length_a   1.000
_cell.length_b   1.000
_cell.length_c   1.000
_cell.angle_alpha   90.00
_cell.angle_beta   90.00
_cell.angle_gamma   90.00
#
_symmetry.space_group_name_H-M   'P 1'
#
loop_
_entity.id
_entity.type
_entity.pdbx_description
1 polymer ?
#
loop_
_entity_poly.entity_id
_entity_poly.type
_entity_poly.pdbx_seq_one_letter_code
_entity_poly.pdbx_strand_id
1 'polypeptide(L)'
;MPWAAIAKLVQEYQPSQFVVGLPWNMDGTPTVLTDVVRSFAAELKSRYNKPVALVDERLSSREAEAQLRDARASGMKKRRNTHADVDMIAARILLEQWLENPHAAEQAT
;
A
#
# COMPACT_ATOMS: atom_id res chain seq x y z
N MET A 1 7.61 5.73 13.03
CA MET A 1 7.87 4.91 11.82
C MET A 1 9.28 4.33 11.85
N PRO A 2 9.51 3.09 11.39
CA PRO A 2 10.82 2.44 11.41
C PRO A 2 11.72 2.93 10.25
N TRP A 3 12.10 4.20 10.27
CA TRP A 3 12.84 4.85 9.17
C TRP A 3 14.14 4.17 8.76
N ALA A 4 14.83 3.50 9.69
CA ALA A 4 16.06 2.76 9.39
C ALA A 4 15.81 1.58 8.44
N ALA A 5 14.69 0.87 8.60
CA ALA A 5 14.31 -0.23 7.72
C ALA A 5 13.97 0.28 6.31
N ILE A 6 13.21 1.38 6.22
CA ILE A 6 12.87 2.01 4.94
C ILE A 6 14.15 2.50 4.23
N ALA A 7 15.06 3.16 4.95
CA ALA A 7 16.31 3.66 4.38
C ALA A 7 17.17 2.53 3.78
N LYS A 8 17.22 1.37 4.44
CA LYS A 8 17.91 0.18 3.91
C LYS A 8 17.32 -0.26 2.56
N LEU A 9 15.98 -0.34 2.47
CA LEU A 9 15.29 -0.73 1.23
C LEU A 9 15.48 0.31 0.11
N VAL A 10 15.43 1.60 0.44
CA VAL A 10 15.68 2.67 -0.53
C VAL A 10 17.10 2.61 -1.07
N GLN A 11 18.08 2.34 -0.21
CA GLN A 11 19.47 2.18 -0.62
C GLN A 11 19.66 0.95 -1.51
N GLU A 12 19.00 -0.15 -1.18
CA GLU A 12 19.11 -1.42 -1.92
C GLU A 12 18.43 -1.35 -3.30
N TYR A 13 17.19 -0.87 -3.36
CA TYR A 13 16.37 -0.92 -4.58
C TYR A 13 16.41 0.35 -5.42
N GLN A 14 16.90 1.48 -4.88
CA GLN A 14 16.99 2.76 -5.57
C GLN A 14 15.69 3.15 -6.33
N PRO A 15 14.51 3.16 -5.66
CA PRO A 15 13.25 3.41 -6.33
C PRO A 15 13.21 4.81 -6.94
N SER A 16 12.61 4.92 -8.13
CA SER A 16 12.34 6.21 -8.76
C SER A 16 11.16 6.94 -8.11
N GLN A 17 10.24 6.20 -7.50
CA GLN A 17 9.01 6.70 -6.90
C GLN A 17 8.50 5.74 -5.81
N PHE A 18 7.75 6.26 -4.86
CA PHE A 18 7.02 5.49 -3.87
C PHE A 18 5.52 5.45 -4.17
N VAL A 19 4.88 4.37 -3.71
CA VAL A 19 3.44 4.19 -3.76
C VAL A 19 2.99 3.86 -2.35
N VAL A 20 2.05 4.62 -1.83
CA VAL A 20 1.51 4.51 -0.47
C VAL A 20 0.00 4.40 -0.59
N GLY A 21 -0.58 3.43 0.10
CA GLY A 21 -2.02 3.32 0.14
C GLY A 21 -2.64 4.34 1.06
N LEU A 22 -3.79 4.87 0.64
CA LEU A 22 -4.55 5.89 1.31
C LEU A 22 -5.88 5.25 1.78
N PRO A 23 -6.09 5.11 3.10
CA PRO A 23 -7.28 4.46 3.62
C PRO A 23 -8.48 5.39 3.47
N TRP A 24 -9.50 4.94 2.76
CA TRP A 24 -10.80 5.60 2.62
C TRP A 24 -11.91 4.66 3.07
N ASN A 25 -12.98 5.21 3.63
CA ASN A 25 -14.21 4.47 3.89
C ASN A 25 -14.90 4.10 2.58
N MET A 26 -15.72 3.04 2.58
CA MET A 26 -16.41 2.58 1.37
C MET A 26 -17.29 3.65 0.70
N ASP A 27 -17.81 4.61 1.46
CA ASP A 27 -18.59 5.74 0.98
C ASP A 27 -17.74 6.88 0.36
N GLY A 28 -16.42 6.73 0.35
CA GLY A 28 -15.48 7.73 -0.16
C GLY A 28 -15.19 8.86 0.81
N THR A 29 -15.45 8.70 2.11
CA THR A 29 -15.02 9.63 3.15
C THR A 29 -13.65 9.23 3.73
N PRO A 30 -12.84 10.19 4.21
CA PRO A 30 -11.57 9.87 4.88
C PRO A 30 -11.78 9.05 6.14
N THR A 31 -10.82 8.19 6.45
CA THR A 31 -10.70 7.52 7.75
C THR A 31 -9.93 8.39 8.74
N VAL A 32 -9.95 8.02 10.02
CA VAL A 32 -9.10 8.63 11.05
C VAL A 32 -7.60 8.51 10.76
N LEU A 33 -7.20 7.57 9.89
CA LEU A 33 -5.80 7.33 9.51
C LEU A 33 -5.39 8.08 8.24
N THR A 34 -6.33 8.61 7.47
CA THR A 34 -6.04 9.25 6.17
C THR A 34 -5.03 10.38 6.33
N ASP A 35 -5.22 11.26 7.31
CA ASP A 35 -4.31 12.40 7.54
C ASP A 35 -2.93 11.95 8.06
N VAL A 36 -2.89 10.87 8.84
CA VAL A 36 -1.63 10.28 9.32
C VAL A 36 -0.82 9.72 8.15
N VAL A 37 -1.49 9.02 7.22
CA VAL A 37 -0.87 8.48 6.01
C VAL A 37 -0.39 9.60 5.08
N ARG A 38 -1.19 10.66 4.91
CA ARG A 38 -0.78 11.85 4.14
C ARG A 38 0.47 12.50 4.71
N SER A 39 0.52 12.66 6.03
CA SER A 39 1.68 13.20 6.73
C SER A 39 2.92 12.32 6.53
N PHE A 40 2.75 10.99 6.62
CA PHE A 40 3.83 10.04 6.34
C PHE A 40 4.32 10.14 4.89
N ALA A 41 3.43 10.25 3.90
CA ALA A 41 3.80 10.39 2.50
C ALA A 41 4.55 11.70 2.22
N ALA A 42 4.15 12.80 2.86
CA ALA A 42 4.89 14.07 2.79
C ALA A 42 6.29 13.96 3.42
N GLU A 43 6.42 13.30 4.57
CA GLU A 43 7.72 13.05 5.20
C GLU A 43 8.61 12.17 4.31
N LEU A 44 8.04 11.15 3.68
CA LEU A 44 8.73 10.25 2.76
C LEU A 44 9.25 11.00 1.52
N LYS A 45 8.43 11.87 0.92
CA LYS A 45 8.80 12.77 -0.17
C LYS A 45 9.94 13.69 0.24
N SER A 46 9.79 14.39 1.37
CA SER A 46 10.81 15.32 1.88
C SER A 46 12.13 14.62 2.19
N ARG A 47 12.09 13.41 2.72
CA ARG A 47 13.28 12.68 3.17
C ARG A 47 14.11 12.12 2.02
N TYR A 48 13.46 11.62 0.97
CA TYR A 48 14.14 10.93 -0.13
C TYR A 48 14.14 11.71 -1.44
N ASN A 49 13.41 12.84 -1.50
CA ASN A 49 13.26 13.68 -2.68
C ASN A 49 12.82 12.88 -3.92
N LYS A 50 11.83 12.02 -3.74
CA LYS A 50 11.20 11.22 -4.80
C LYS A 50 9.69 11.47 -4.82
N PRO A 51 9.02 11.32 -5.98
CA PRO A 51 7.57 11.34 -6.05
C PRO A 51 6.96 10.28 -5.13
N VAL A 52 5.77 10.58 -4.60
CA VAL A 52 5.00 9.65 -3.78
C VAL A 52 3.55 9.69 -4.26
N ALA A 53 3.08 8.57 -4.80
CA ALA A 53 1.70 8.38 -5.18
C ALA A 53 0.89 7.84 -4.00
N LEU A 54 -0.27 8.44 -3.76
CA LEU A 54 -1.29 8.02 -2.81
C LEU A 54 -2.40 7.30 -3.58
N VAL A 55 -2.57 6.00 -3.31
CA VAL A 55 -3.53 5.13 -4.02
C VAL A 55 -4.68 4.79 -3.09
N ASP A 56 -5.91 4.93 -3.57
CA ASP A 56 -7.11 4.58 -2.82
C ASP A 56 -7.18 3.07 -2.49
N GLU A 57 -7.15 2.72 -1.21
CA GLU A 57 -7.12 1.33 -0.74
C GLU A 57 -8.48 0.59 -0.77
N ARG A 58 -9.59 1.27 -1.13
CA ARG A 58 -10.94 0.66 -1.07
C ARG A 58 -11.09 -0.59 -1.94
N LEU A 59 -10.37 -0.66 -3.06
CA LEU A 59 -10.42 -1.80 -3.98
C LEU A 59 -9.49 -2.93 -3.52
N SER A 60 -8.31 -2.60 -3.01
CA SER A 60 -7.28 -3.58 -2.67
C SER A 60 -7.69 -4.48 -1.50
N SER A 61 -8.38 -3.95 -0.47
CA SER A 61 -8.78 -4.75 0.70
C SER A 61 -9.79 -5.86 0.34
N ARG A 62 -10.80 -5.55 -0.48
CA ARG A 62 -11.82 -6.53 -0.90
C ARG A 62 -11.25 -7.60 -1.82
N GLU A 63 -10.38 -7.20 -2.75
CA GLU A 63 -9.69 -8.10 -3.67
C GLU A 63 -8.66 -8.99 -2.94
N ALA A 64 -7.88 -8.43 -2.01
CA ALA A 64 -6.93 -9.18 -1.18
C ALA A 64 -7.64 -10.25 -0.36
N GLU A 65 -8.75 -9.90 0.30
CA GLU A 65 -9.53 -10.88 1.03
C GLU A 65 -10.13 -11.98 0.13
N ALA A 66 -10.58 -11.63 -1.08
CA ALA A 66 -11.11 -12.60 -2.04
C ALA A 66 -10.01 -13.58 -2.49
N GLN A 67 -8.84 -13.09 -2.91
CA GLN A 67 -7.70 -13.93 -3.28
C GLN A 67 -7.24 -14.83 -2.14
N LEU A 68 -7.25 -14.32 -0.90
CA LEU A 68 -6.92 -15.11 0.28
C LEU A 68 -7.97 -16.18 0.61
N ARG A 69 -9.25 -15.93 0.35
CA ARG A 69 -10.32 -16.93 0.48
C ARG A 69 -10.17 -18.01 -0.59
N ASP A 70 -9.93 -17.65 -1.84
CA ASP A 70 -9.78 -18.59 -2.95
C ASP A 70 -8.55 -19.49 -2.78
N ALA A 71 -7.42 -18.93 -2.32
CA ALA A 71 -6.21 -19.69 -2.01
C ALA A 71 -6.38 -20.67 -0.82
N ARG A 72 -7.34 -20.42 0.08
CA ARG A 72 -7.73 -21.39 1.13
C ARG A 72 -8.64 -22.47 0.57
N ALA A 73 -9.59 -22.11 -0.29
CA ALA A 73 -10.53 -23.04 -0.91
C ALA A 73 -9.84 -24.06 -1.83
N SER A 74 -8.72 -23.70 -2.47
CA SER A 74 -7.93 -24.62 -3.31
C SER A 74 -7.10 -25.66 -2.54
N GLY A 75 -7.14 -25.66 -1.20
CA GLY A 75 -6.38 -26.63 -0.37
C GLY A 75 -4.86 -26.40 -0.35
N MET A 76 -4.36 -25.34 -0.99
CA MET A 76 -2.93 -25.04 -1.11
C MET A 76 -2.28 -24.50 0.17
N LYS A 77 -3.04 -24.10 1.20
CA LYS A 77 -2.49 -23.51 2.45
C LYS A 77 -3.01 -24.19 3.71
N LYS A 78 -2.16 -25.03 4.33
CA LYS A 78 -2.39 -25.73 5.62
C LYS A 78 -2.27 -24.82 6.86
N ARG A 79 -1.88 -23.55 6.72
CA ARG A 79 -1.59 -22.64 7.85
C ARG A 79 -2.45 -21.39 7.79
N ARG A 80 -2.89 -20.91 8.96
CA ARG A 80 -3.67 -19.66 9.13
C ARG A 80 -2.79 -18.49 8.66
N ASN A 81 -3.27 -17.66 7.73
CA ASN A 81 -2.54 -16.47 7.27
C ASN A 81 -2.30 -15.53 8.45
N THR A 82 -1.08 -15.02 8.56
CA THR A 82 -0.73 -13.97 9.52
C THR A 82 -1.15 -12.60 9.00
N HIS A 83 -1.23 -11.59 9.87
CA HIS A 83 -1.48 -10.21 9.42
C HIS A 83 -0.43 -9.72 8.42
N ALA A 84 0.84 -10.10 8.62
CA ALA A 84 1.92 -9.76 7.69
C ALA A 84 1.71 -10.34 6.28
N ASP A 85 1.15 -11.56 6.17
CA ASP A 85 0.83 -12.14 4.86
C ASP A 85 -0.27 -11.33 4.13
N VAL A 86 -1.25 -10.81 4.88
CA VAL A 86 -2.31 -9.97 4.33
C VAL A 86 -1.75 -8.63 3.85
N ASP A 87 -0.91 -8.00 4.68
CA ASP A 87 -0.31 -6.70 4.37
C ASP A 87 0.59 -6.77 3.13
N MET A 88 1.37 -7.85 2.97
CA MET A 88 2.18 -8.07 1.78
C MET A 88 1.35 -8.21 0.51
N ILE A 89 0.23 -8.92 0.57
CA ILE A 89 -0.68 -9.10 -0.57
C ILE A 89 -1.37 -7.78 -0.90
N ALA A 90 -1.84 -7.05 0.10
CA ALA A 90 -2.45 -5.74 -0.08
C ALA A 90 -1.46 -4.75 -0.74
N ALA A 91 -0.22 -4.69 -0.26
CA ALA A 91 0.83 -3.84 -0.84
C ALA A 91 1.13 -4.21 -2.30
N ARG A 92 1.14 -5.51 -2.63
CA ARG A 92 1.30 -5.99 -4.01
C ARG A 92 0.15 -5.54 -4.90
N ILE A 93 -1.10 -5.80 -4.51
CA ILE A 93 -2.29 -5.44 -5.29
C ILE A 93 -2.33 -3.93 -5.51
N LEU A 94 -2.01 -3.15 -4.48
CA LEU A 94 -1.97 -1.69 -4.58
C LEU A 94 -0.94 -1.20 -5.60
N LEU A 95 0.25 -1.82 -5.61
CA LEU A 95 1.27 -1.51 -6.60
C LEU A 95 0.83 -1.91 -8.02
N GLU A 96 0.20 -3.09 -8.19
CA GLU A 96 -0.35 -3.54 -9.48
C GLU A 96 -1.41 -2.55 -10.00
N GLN A 97 -2.35 -2.13 -9.15
CA GLN A 97 -3.38 -1.13 -9.48
C GLN A 97 -2.77 0.20 -9.91
N TRP A 98 -1.71 0.66 -9.22
CA TRP A 98 -1.01 1.88 -9.60
C TRP A 98 -0.28 1.75 -10.93
N LEU A 99 0.36 0.61 -11.19
CA LEU A 99 1.06 0.36 -12.46
C LEU A 99 0.08 0.33 -13.64
N GLU A 100 -1.13 -0.19 -13.45
CA GLU A 100 -2.18 -0.21 -14.47
C GLU A 100 -2.76 1.17 -14.75
N ASN A 101 -2.96 1.99 -13.71
CA ASN A 101 -3.53 3.33 -13.87
C ASN A 101 -2.86 4.38 -12.96
N PRO A 102 -1.65 4.87 -13.31
CA PRO A 102 -0.90 5.81 -12.47
C PRO A 102 -1.61 7.16 -12.26
N HIS A 103 -2.49 7.55 -13.21
CA HIS A 103 -3.19 8.84 -13.20
C HIS A 103 -4.35 8.90 -12.21
N ALA A 104 -4.82 7.75 -11.72
CA ALA A 104 -5.86 7.70 -10.68
C ALA A 104 -5.32 8.03 -9.28
N ALA A 105 -4.01 8.01 -9.09
CA ALA A 105 -3.38 8.28 -7.79
C ALA A 105 -3.20 9.78 -7.53
N GLU A 106 -3.42 10.17 -6.28
CA GLU A 106 -3.07 11.51 -5.80
C GLU A 106 -1.55 11.63 -5.61
N GLN A 107 -0.96 12.79 -5.86
CA GLN A 107 0.44 13.03 -5.55
C GLN A 107 0.59 13.67 -4.18
N ALA A 108 1.47 13.12 -3.33
CA ALA A 108 1.80 13.77 -2.07
C ALA A 108 2.41 15.16 -2.34
N THR A 109 1.93 16.17 -1.61
CA THR A 109 2.44 17.54 -1.70
C THR A 109 3.78 17.67 -0.97
#